data_AF-A0A7W4W091-F1
#
_entry.id   AF-A0A7W4W091-F1
#
_cell.length_a   1.000
_cell.length_b   1.000
_cell.length_c   1.000
_cell.angle_alpha   90.00
_cell.angle_beta   90.00
_cell.angle_gamma   90.00
#
_symmetry.space_group_name_H-M   'P 1'
#
loop_
_entity.id
_entity.type
_entity.pdbx_description
1 polymer ?
#
loop_
_entity_poly.entity_id
_entity_poly.type
_entity_poly.pdbx_seq_one_letter_code
_entity_poly.pdbx_strand_id
1 'polypeptide(L)'
;MARRLACEAGIIPAVLGSASVPLDLGRRSRYHSEHQRIAMFLRDRGCRAEGCDRTIGLHAHHQQHWVDGGHTNLDDGASLCAWHHTLIHDPTYQTTYLPTGKIRFHRRT
;
A
#
# COMPACT_ATOMS: atom_id res chain seq x y z
N MET A 1 -7.66 7.19 27.91
CA MET A 1 -8.81 8.11 27.77
C MET A 1 -9.20 8.36 26.30
N ALA A 2 -8.23 8.53 25.39
CA ALA A 2 -8.48 8.74 23.95
C ALA A 2 -9.36 7.67 23.26
N ARG A 3 -9.29 6.38 23.66
CA ARG A 3 -10.18 5.33 23.12
C ARG A 3 -11.66 5.51 23.48
N ARG A 4 -11.96 6.04 24.68
CA ARG A 4 -13.33 6.40 25.07
C ARG A 4 -13.80 7.64 24.32
N LEU A 5 -12.94 8.65 24.22
CA LEU A 5 -13.22 9.89 23.49
C LEU A 5 -13.46 9.66 21.98
N ALA A 6 -12.73 8.72 21.36
CA ALA A 6 -12.94 8.34 19.96
C ALA A 6 -14.24 7.53 19.73
N CYS A 7 -14.64 6.68 20.68
CA CYS A 7 -15.96 6.05 20.67
C CYS A 7 -17.10 7.09 20.82
N GLU A 8 -16.91 8.10 21.66
CA GLU A 8 -17.91 9.16 21.91
C GLU A 8 -17.99 10.19 20.76
N ALA A 9 -16.88 10.46 20.07
CA ALA A 9 -16.79 11.41 18.96
C ALA A 9 -17.31 10.87 17.61
N GLY A 10 -17.82 9.62 17.57
CA GLY A 10 -18.39 9.03 16.34
C GLY A 10 -17.37 8.79 15.22
N ILE A 11 -16.07 8.72 15.52
CA ILE A 11 -15.01 8.48 14.54
C ILE A 11 -14.43 7.09 14.79
N ILE A 12 -15.11 6.06 14.28
CA ILE A 12 -14.45 4.78 13.98
C ILE A 12 -14.99 4.20 12.66
N PRO A 13 -14.27 4.40 11.54
CA PRO A 13 -14.43 3.51 10.38
C PRO A 13 -13.04 3.10 9.84
N ALA A 14 -12.71 1.82 9.67
CA ALA A 14 -13.48 0.80 8.99
C ALA A 14 -13.72 -0.45 9.87
N VAL A 15 -15.01 -0.76 10.04
CA VAL A 15 -15.61 -1.98 10.61
C VAL A 15 -15.13 -2.38 12.01
N LEU A 16 -15.70 -1.77 13.05
CA LEU A 16 -15.72 -2.39 14.39
C LEU A 16 -16.99 -3.22 14.54
N GLY A 17 -16.84 -4.54 14.56
CA GLY A 17 -17.94 -5.49 14.83
C GLY A 17 -17.87 -6.78 14.01
N SER A 18 -17.12 -6.80 12.91
CA SER A 18 -16.83 -8.02 12.15
C SER A 18 -15.62 -8.76 12.74
N ALA A 19 -15.45 -10.03 12.37
CA ALA A 19 -14.23 -10.76 12.69
C ALA A 19 -13.00 -9.96 12.24
N SER A 20 -11.99 -9.86 13.11
CA SER A 20 -10.71 -9.27 12.75
C SER A 20 -10.07 -10.10 11.64
N VAL A 21 -9.53 -9.43 10.62
CA VAL A 21 -8.82 -10.07 9.52
C VAL A 21 -7.32 -9.79 9.64
N PRO A 22 -6.45 -10.79 9.39
CA PRO A 22 -5.01 -10.56 9.42
C PRO A 22 -4.59 -9.67 8.25
N LEU A 23 -3.90 -8.57 8.56
CA LEU A 23 -3.33 -7.66 7.56
C LEU A 23 -1.83 -7.91 7.32
N ASP A 24 -1.20 -8.74 8.17
CA ASP A 24 0.19 -9.15 8.05
C ASP A 24 0.25 -10.67 7.83
N LEU A 25 0.44 -11.06 6.57
CA LEU A 25 0.45 -12.48 6.17
C LEU A 25 1.87 -13.04 6.10
N GLY A 26 2.89 -12.18 6.17
CA GLY A 26 4.28 -12.53 5.94
C GLY A 26 4.46 -13.16 4.56
N ARG A 27 5.09 -14.33 4.51
CA ARG A 27 5.35 -15.08 3.27
C ARG A 27 4.33 -16.18 2.97
N ARG A 28 3.26 -16.31 3.77
CA ARG A 28 2.25 -17.37 3.60
C ARG A 28 1.37 -17.17 2.37
N SER A 29 1.27 -15.94 1.87
CA SER A 29 0.58 -15.60 0.63
C SER A 29 1.49 -14.77 -0.25
N ARG A 30 1.48 -15.04 -1.56
CA ARG A 30 2.13 -14.17 -2.55
C ARG A 30 1.32 -12.91 -2.81
N TYR A 31 0.00 -12.99 -2.80
CA TYR A 31 -0.86 -11.89 -3.20
C TYR A 31 -1.51 -11.23 -1.98
N HIS A 32 -1.58 -9.90 -2.02
CA HIS A 32 -2.34 -9.12 -1.05
C HIS A 32 -3.81 -9.51 -1.11
N SER A 33 -4.39 -9.80 0.05
CA SER A 33 -5.82 -10.06 0.20
C SER A 33 -6.65 -8.83 -0.14
N GLU A 34 -7.94 -9.02 -0.38
CA GLU A 34 -8.88 -7.92 -0.60
C GLU A 34 -8.85 -6.89 0.54
N HIS A 35 -8.84 -7.36 1.79
CA HIS A 35 -8.78 -6.50 2.97
C HIS A 35 -7.49 -5.67 3.03
N GLN A 36 -6.34 -6.27 2.68
CA GLN A 36 -5.08 -5.53 2.56
C GLN A 36 -5.14 -4.48 1.43
N ARG A 37 -5.77 -4.80 0.29
CA ARG A 37 -5.94 -3.87 -0.83
C ARG A 37 -6.80 -2.67 -0.46
N ILE A 38 -7.90 -2.89 0.27
CA ILE A 38 -8.75 -1.83 0.82
C ILE A 38 -7.96 -0.98 1.83
N ALA A 39 -7.24 -1.61 2.75
CA ALA A 39 -6.44 -0.89 3.74
C ALA A 39 -5.34 -0.03 3.08
N MET A 40 -4.64 -0.57 2.08
CA MET A 40 -3.67 0.19 1.27
C MET A 40 -4.33 1.37 0.56
N PHE A 41 -5.50 1.16 -0.06
CA PHE A 41 -6.23 2.22 -0.73
C PHE A 41 -6.57 3.38 0.22
N LEU A 42 -7.09 3.07 1.41
CA LEU A 42 -7.43 4.06 2.43
C LEU A 42 -6.20 4.80 2.98
N ARG A 43 -5.09 4.08 3.18
CA ARG A 43 -3.82 4.64 3.65
C ARG A 43 -3.19 5.56 2.60
N ASP A 44 -3.11 5.08 1.36
CA ASP A 44 -2.32 5.71 0.29
C ASP A 44 -3.07 6.85 -0.41
N ARG A 45 -4.41 6.84 -0.36
CA ARG A 45 -5.32 7.85 -0.95
C ARG A 45 -5.09 8.11 -2.44
N GLY A 46 -4.51 7.14 -3.15
CA GLY A 46 -4.11 7.28 -4.55
C GLY A 46 -2.84 6.51 -4.87
N CYS A 47 -2.34 6.70 -6.09
CA CYS A 47 -1.03 6.21 -6.48
C CYS A 47 0.05 6.79 -5.56
N ARG A 48 0.95 5.94 -5.04
CA ARG A 48 2.09 6.37 -4.21
C ARG A 48 3.23 6.97 -5.02
N ALA A 49 3.23 6.90 -6.35
CA ALA A 49 4.24 7.57 -7.15
C ALA A 49 4.22 9.09 -6.89
N GLU A 50 5.39 9.69 -6.73
CA GLU A 50 5.53 11.12 -6.50
C GLU A 50 4.99 11.90 -7.70
N GLY A 51 4.17 12.92 -7.43
CA GLY A 51 3.52 13.73 -8.47
C GLY A 51 2.32 13.08 -9.17
N CYS A 52 1.97 11.83 -8.84
CA CYS A 52 0.80 11.18 -9.41
C CYS A 52 -0.47 11.46 -8.60
N ASP A 53 -1.55 11.83 -9.29
CA ASP A 53 -2.86 12.17 -8.75
C ASP A 53 -3.93 11.07 -9.02
N ARG A 54 -3.55 9.96 -9.64
CA ARG A 54 -4.48 8.88 -9.98
C ARG A 54 -5.05 8.23 -8.71
N THR A 55 -6.37 8.19 -8.59
CA THR A 55 -7.10 7.60 -7.46
C THR A 55 -7.87 6.33 -7.79
N ILE A 56 -7.96 5.94 -9.08
CA ILE A 56 -8.69 4.73 -9.52
C ILE A 56 -7.78 3.83 -10.36
N GLY A 57 -8.14 2.54 -10.45
CA GLY A 57 -7.33 1.55 -11.17
C GLY A 57 -5.98 1.32 -10.50
N LEU A 58 -6.00 1.21 -9.16
CA LEU A 58 -4.80 0.99 -8.35
C LEU A 58 -4.57 -0.50 -8.08
N HIS A 59 -3.30 -0.86 -8.10
CA HIS A 59 -2.78 -2.21 -7.95
C HIS A 59 -1.92 -2.24 -6.69
N ALA A 60 -2.01 -3.34 -5.95
CA ALA A 60 -1.15 -3.58 -4.81
C ALA A 60 0.21 -4.09 -5.28
N HIS A 61 1.27 -3.37 -4.90
CA HIS A 61 2.64 -3.67 -5.23
C HIS A 61 3.45 -3.95 -3.95
N HIS A 62 4.28 -4.98 -3.96
CA HIS A 62 5.23 -5.21 -2.87
C HIS A 62 6.43 -4.28 -3.00
N GLN A 63 6.79 -3.56 -1.94
CA GLN A 63 7.93 -2.62 -1.96
C GLN A 63 9.26 -3.33 -2.23
N GLN A 64 9.52 -4.41 -1.49
CA GLN A 64 10.50 -5.42 -1.88
C GLN A 64 9.75 -6.47 -2.68
N HIS A 65 10.19 -6.78 -3.90
CA HIS A 65 9.50 -7.79 -4.69
C HIS A 65 9.39 -9.11 -3.90
N TRP A 66 8.23 -9.75 -4.01
CA TRP A 66 7.97 -11.00 -3.30
C TRP A 66 9.01 -12.08 -3.65
N VAL A 67 9.43 -12.16 -4.92
CA VAL A 67 10.47 -13.09 -5.38
C VAL A 67 11.83 -12.84 -4.75
N ASP A 68 12.12 -11.59 -4.35
CA ASP A 68 13.35 -11.16 -3.70
C ASP A 68 13.24 -11.24 -2.17
N GLY A 69 12.19 -11.90 -1.66
CA GLY A 69 11.99 -12.16 -0.24
C GLY A 69 11.01 -11.24 0.48
N GLY A 70 10.39 -10.28 -0.22
CA GLY A 70 9.42 -9.36 0.35
C GLY A 70 8.19 -10.05 0.97
N HIS A 71 7.55 -9.37 1.92
CA HIS A 71 6.40 -9.89 2.65
C HIS A 71 5.08 -9.31 2.16
N THR A 72 4.01 -10.10 2.27
CA THR A 72 2.65 -9.65 2.02
C THR A 72 2.05 -9.12 3.33
N ASN A 73 2.60 -8.01 3.79
CA ASN A 73 2.10 -7.25 4.95
C ASN A 73 1.56 -5.90 4.47
N LEU A 74 0.75 -5.26 5.30
CA LEU A 74 0.17 -3.97 4.92
C LEU A 74 1.25 -2.90 4.67
N ASP A 75 2.23 -2.82 5.57
CA ASP A 75 3.30 -1.81 5.51
C ASP A 75 4.29 -2.03 4.36
N ASP A 76 4.45 -3.28 3.94
CA ASP A 76 5.29 -3.68 2.81
C ASP A 76 4.60 -3.51 1.45
N GLY A 77 3.33 -3.11 1.44
CA GLY A 77 2.53 -2.87 0.24
C GLY A 77 2.45 -1.40 -0.18
N ALA A 78 2.21 -1.14 -1.47
CA ALA A 78 2.00 0.18 -2.04
C ALA A 78 0.91 0.16 -3.12
N SER A 79 0.03 1.17 -3.14
CA SER A 79 -0.95 1.37 -4.20
C SER A 79 -0.31 2.10 -5.38
N LEU A 80 -0.29 1.47 -6.56
CA LEU A 80 0.24 2.06 -7.80
C LEU A 80 -0.81 1.99 -8.92
N CYS A 81 -0.91 3.02 -9.75
CA CYS A 81 -1.71 2.92 -10.98
C CYS A 81 -1.05 1.96 -11.97
N ALA A 82 -1.80 1.47 -12.96
CA ALA A 82 -1.29 0.52 -13.95
C ALA A 82 0.04 0.98 -14.61
N TRP A 83 0.17 2.26 -14.95
CA TRP A 83 1.41 2.80 -15.54
C TRP A 83 2.62 2.69 -14.59
N HIS A 84 2.49 3.19 -13.36
CA HIS A 84 3.58 3.13 -12.37
C HIS A 84 3.85 1.71 -11.87
N HIS A 85 2.83 0.84 -11.86
CA HIS A 85 2.99 -0.56 -11.51
C HIS A 85 3.80 -1.32 -12.57
N THR A 86 3.69 -0.95 -13.84
CA THR A 86 4.59 -1.47 -14.88
C THR A 86 5.97 -0.83 -14.78
N LEU A 87 6.04 0.50 -14.60
CA LEU A 87 7.28 1.26 -14.56
C LEU A 87 8.23 0.81 -13.44
N ILE A 88 7.70 0.41 -12.28
CA ILE A 88 8.53 -0.04 -11.15
C ILE A 88 9.27 -1.36 -11.42
N HIS A 89 8.80 -2.13 -12.40
CA HIS A 89 9.47 -3.33 -12.87
C HIS A 89 10.42 -3.07 -14.06
N ASP A 90 10.49 -1.84 -14.56
CA ASP A 90 11.38 -1.47 -15.67
C ASP A 90 12.83 -1.35 -15.18
N PRO A 91 13.77 -2.16 -15.71
CA PRO A 91 15.17 -2.14 -15.28
C PRO A 91 15.90 -0.83 -15.64
N THR A 92 15.34 -0.01 -16.53
CA THR A 92 15.88 1.30 -16.88
C THR A 92 15.54 2.38 -15.85
N TYR A 93 14.74 2.05 -14.84
CA TYR A 93 14.41 2.94 -13.73
C TYR A 93 14.95 2.39 -12.40
N GLN A 94 15.16 3.31 -11.47
CA GLN A 94 15.42 3.05 -10.06
C GLN A 94 14.35 3.77 -9.24
N THR A 95 13.84 3.12 -8.21
CA THR A 95 12.87 3.71 -7.30
C THR A 95 13.51 4.11 -5.97
N THR A 96 12.98 5.15 -5.35
CA THR A 96 13.37 5.59 -4.01
C THR A 96 12.10 5.86 -3.19
N TYR A 97 12.01 5.22 -2.04
CA TYR A 97 10.92 5.43 -1.08
C TYR A 97 11.24 6.67 -0.24
N LEU A 98 10.40 7.69 -0.35
CA LEU A 98 10.57 8.96 0.36
C LEU A 98 9.97 8.88 1.77
N PRO A 99 10.45 9.68 2.74
CA PRO A 99 9.86 9.76 4.08
C PRO A 99 8.39 10.17 4.10
N THR A 100 7.91 10.85 3.05
CA THR A 100 6.50 11.21 2.85
C THR A 100 5.61 10.01 2.54
N GLY A 101 6.20 8.84 2.34
CA GLY A 101 5.51 7.66 1.83
C GLY A 101 5.32 7.68 0.31
N LYS A 102 5.82 8.68 -0.43
CA LYS A 102 5.78 8.64 -1.90
C LYS A 102 6.97 7.87 -2.49
N ILE A 103 6.81 7.38 -3.72
CA ILE A 103 7.82 6.63 -4.46
C ILE A 103 8.29 7.49 -5.62
N ARG A 104 9.57 7.85 -5.61
CA ARG A 104 10.20 8.59 -6.70
C ARG A 104 10.83 7.62 -7.69
N PHE A 105 10.68 7.91 -8.99
CA PHE A 105 11.25 7.15 -10.09
C PHE A 105 12.37 7.95 -10.74
N HIS A 106 13.55 7.33 -10.89
CA HIS A 106 14.72 7.92 -11.53
C HIS A 106 15.14 7.04 -12.70
N ARG A 107 15.36 7.62 -13.87
CA ARG A 107 15.93 6.88 -14.99
C ARG A 107 17.41 6.59 -14.71
N ARG A 108 17.83 5.34 -14.91
CA ARG A 108 19.23 4.94 -14.86
C ARG A 108 19.93 5.50 -16.10
N THR A 109 20.89 6.38 -15.88
CA THR A 109 21.81 6.89 -16.90
C THR A 109 22.96 5.93 -17.09
#